data_AF-A0AAU7JBK6-F1
#
_entry.id   AF-A0AAU7JBK6-F1
#
_cell.length_a   1.000
_cell.length_b   1.000
_cell.length_c   1.000
_cell.angle_alpha   90.00
_cell.angle_beta   90.00
_cell.angle_gamma   90.00
#
_symmetry.space_group_name_H-M   'P 1'
#
loop_
_entity.id
_entity.type
_entity.pdbx_description
1 polymer ?
#
loop_
_entity_poly.entity_id
_entity_poly.type
_entity_poly.pdbx_seq_one_letter_code
_entity_poly.pdbx_strand_id
1 'polypeptide(L)'
;MSRTPVGEVRPSQLLWTYGPGALIDLPNMSVVTMGIDRWEKDRCQPIQEARLLANVRSVLGAQVDSLRMPPIGERDIVDPFSAAALIGVPVKPFPRWLRCVKCGLLSPYDAGLFKLKENRYRPESTRFVHEGCRGSGNNQRARDADAVPARFLMACRSGHLDDFAWHWFVHGGPSTCRATLRFFESGASLQTENLWVKCDGCGASKNMAQAFGQAGRDNLPGCRGRHPHIDKFEDDCTEDPRAILLGATNGWFPVTLSVLAIPQTGSPLAQLVADGWTFFEDVSSAAEVAFVAKTLKKTAQLPGIEQFADDQIWTAIEVHRNGGSSVEQSDLKGPEWDVLTADSPPTDYPYFMSKKVGIPSGFGSAITRVLLLERLREVNALLGFTRVESPDEGTGDDAAPRAPLGRAAPNWVPATQVHGEGIFIRFNVDALKAWADKDPVRSLDARLRQGHRGWRHKRNLDPNEGYPGVRYVMLHTLAHMLIRELALECGYNAASIRERIYADVEDGRDQAGFLIYTAAADSDGTLGGLVELGKPENLGRLLRQSLDRAHICASDPLCAEHDPSKDQSLHGAACHACSFVSETSCERGNRHLDRSLVVPTLENPDAAFFETV
;
A
#
# COMPACT_ATOMS: atom_id res chain seq x y z
N MET A 1 18.54 7.33 25.89
CA MET A 1 18.20 5.91 25.63
C MET A 1 19.24 5.38 24.66
N SER A 2 19.78 4.19 24.92
CA SER A 2 20.62 3.46 23.96
C SER A 2 19.80 3.11 22.72
N ARG A 3 20.37 3.30 21.53
CA ARG A 3 19.80 2.75 20.28
C ARG A 3 20.11 1.25 20.25
N THR A 4 19.08 0.45 19.98
CA THR A 4 19.18 -1.01 19.96
C THR A 4 18.33 -1.54 18.81
N PRO A 5 18.89 -2.38 17.92
CA PRO A 5 18.11 -3.05 16.88
C PRO A 5 17.05 -3.96 17.52
N VAL A 6 15.85 -3.98 16.95
CA VAL A 6 14.71 -4.76 17.48
C VAL A 6 14.09 -5.71 16.46
N GLY A 7 14.48 -5.61 15.19
CA GLY A 7 13.97 -6.44 14.11
C GLY A 7 14.33 -5.88 12.74
N GLU A 8 13.80 -6.53 11.70
CA GLU A 8 14.06 -6.20 10.30
C GLU A 8 12.75 -6.13 9.51
N VAL A 9 12.71 -5.26 8.51
CA VAL A 9 11.60 -5.15 7.55
C VAL A 9 12.16 -4.96 6.15
N ARG A 10 11.41 -5.42 5.13
CA ARG A 10 11.78 -5.20 3.73
C ARG A 10 11.54 -3.73 3.36
N PRO A 11 12.39 -3.09 2.53
CA PRO A 11 12.19 -1.71 2.12
C PRO A 11 10.81 -1.42 1.50
N SER A 12 10.27 -2.35 0.71
CA SER A 12 8.92 -2.23 0.15
C SER A 12 7.83 -2.18 1.22
N GLN A 13 7.98 -2.91 2.33
CA GLN A 13 7.01 -2.87 3.43
C GLN A 13 6.94 -1.49 4.08
N LEU A 14 8.01 -0.70 4.06
CA LEU A 14 8.01 0.68 4.57
C LEU A 14 7.17 1.65 3.74
N LEU A 15 6.77 1.27 2.53
CA LEU A 15 5.85 2.08 1.72
C LEU A 15 4.40 1.61 1.84
N TRP A 16 4.17 0.31 2.07
CA TRP A 16 2.83 -0.28 1.99
C TRP A 16 2.21 -0.66 3.33
N THR A 17 3.00 -0.90 4.37
CA THR A 17 2.48 -1.48 5.63
C THR A 17 3.11 -0.86 6.88
N TYR A 18 4.41 -0.58 6.84
CA TYR A 18 5.24 -0.23 7.99
C TYR A 18 5.92 1.15 7.87
N GLY A 19 5.35 2.03 7.03
CA GLY A 19 5.87 3.39 6.83
C GLY A 19 5.75 4.29 8.07
N PRO A 20 6.20 5.54 7.99
CA PRO A 20 6.07 6.51 9.09
C PRO A 20 4.66 6.53 9.69
N GLY A 21 4.56 6.44 11.02
CA GLY A 21 3.27 6.36 11.71
C GLY A 21 2.69 4.94 11.81
N ALA A 22 3.10 3.98 10.99
CA ALA A 22 2.59 2.62 11.06
C ALA A 22 3.10 1.87 12.29
N LEU A 23 2.35 0.85 12.69
CA LEU A 23 2.75 -0.08 13.74
C LEU A 23 3.39 -1.32 13.11
N ILE A 24 4.49 -1.76 13.71
CA ILE A 24 5.14 -3.01 13.39
C ILE A 24 4.99 -3.91 14.61
N ASP A 25 4.31 -5.04 14.44
CA ASP A 25 4.17 -6.05 15.48
C ASP A 25 5.33 -7.04 15.37
N LEU A 26 6.36 -6.82 16.20
CA LEU A 26 7.53 -7.71 16.25
C LEU A 26 7.20 -8.87 17.22
N PRO A 27 7.93 -10.00 17.14
CA PRO A 27 7.58 -11.21 17.90
C PRO A 27 7.38 -11.03 19.42
N ASN A 28 8.10 -10.08 20.04
CA ASN A 28 8.06 -9.86 21.49
C ASN A 28 7.75 -8.42 21.92
N MET A 29 7.51 -7.50 20.99
CA MET A 29 7.14 -6.12 21.27
C MET A 29 6.56 -5.46 20.02
N SER A 30 5.78 -4.38 20.20
CA SER A 30 5.32 -3.58 19.07
C SER A 30 5.99 -2.21 19.07
N VAL A 31 6.22 -1.68 17.87
CA VAL A 31 6.87 -0.39 17.67
C VAL A 31 6.09 0.45 16.67
N VAL A 32 6.25 1.76 16.76
CA VAL A 32 5.83 2.70 15.72
C VAL A 32 7.03 3.15 14.92
N THR A 33 6.90 3.19 13.59
CA THR A 33 7.90 3.75 12.69
C THR A 33 7.95 5.27 12.83
N MET A 34 9.13 5.81 13.13
CA MET A 34 9.28 7.25 13.36
C MET A 34 9.22 8.05 12.05
N GLY A 35 8.89 9.33 12.17
CA GLY A 35 8.80 10.27 11.06
C GLY A 35 10.12 10.41 10.29
N ILE A 36 10.01 10.81 9.02
CA ILE A 36 11.16 10.94 8.11
C ILE A 36 12.18 11.99 8.58
N ASP A 37 11.79 12.90 9.47
CA ASP A 37 12.67 13.86 10.14
C ASP A 37 13.69 13.19 11.08
N ARG A 38 13.45 11.93 11.47
CA ARG A 38 14.39 11.12 12.26
C ARG A 38 15.31 10.26 11.40
N TRP A 39 15.03 10.12 10.11
CA TRP A 39 15.79 9.24 9.22
C TRP A 39 17.11 9.91 8.82
N GLU A 40 18.17 9.12 8.69
CA GLU A 40 19.47 9.62 8.24
C GLU A 40 19.43 9.84 6.71
N LYS A 41 19.08 11.06 6.26
CA LYS A 41 18.88 11.42 4.83
C LYS A 41 20.07 11.02 3.96
N ASP A 42 21.30 11.15 4.46
CA ASP A 42 22.53 10.81 3.71
C ASP A 42 22.66 9.31 3.41
N ARG A 43 21.96 8.46 4.16
CA ARG A 43 21.87 7.02 3.92
C ARG A 43 20.66 6.64 3.04
N CYS A 44 19.80 7.61 2.73
CA CYS A 44 18.64 7.43 1.88
C CYS A 44 19.01 7.75 0.44
N GLN A 45 19.28 6.71 -0.35
CA GLN A 45 19.75 6.86 -1.73
C GLN A 45 18.69 7.53 -2.62
N PRO A 46 19.04 8.54 -3.41
CA PRO A 46 18.08 9.20 -4.30
C PRO A 46 17.63 8.28 -5.44
N ILE A 47 16.37 8.42 -5.86
CA ILE A 47 15.80 7.81 -7.06
C ILE A 47 15.50 8.92 -8.07
N GLN A 48 15.95 8.73 -9.31
CA GLN A 48 15.70 9.65 -10.41
C GLN A 48 14.47 9.22 -11.21
N GLU A 49 13.40 10.02 -11.10
CA GLU A 49 12.16 9.87 -11.85
C GLU A 49 11.39 11.21 -11.87
N ALA A 50 11.58 12.00 -12.93
CA ALA A 50 11.11 13.38 -12.98
C ALA A 50 9.57 13.47 -12.97
N ARG A 51 8.88 12.54 -13.62
CA ARG A 51 7.41 12.53 -13.71
C ARG A 51 6.78 12.31 -12.34
N LEU A 52 7.28 11.34 -11.58
CA LEU A 52 6.79 11.10 -10.22
C LEU A 52 7.13 12.28 -9.31
N LEU A 53 8.35 12.84 -9.39
CA LEU A 53 8.71 14.00 -8.58
C LEU A 53 7.81 15.20 -8.85
N ALA A 54 7.46 15.47 -10.12
CA ALA A 54 6.54 16.54 -10.49
C ALA A 54 5.13 16.33 -9.90
N ASN A 55 4.59 15.11 -9.96
CA ASN A 55 3.29 14.78 -9.36
C ASN A 55 3.33 14.79 -7.82
N VAL A 56 4.45 14.41 -7.20
CA VAL A 56 4.63 14.56 -5.75
C VAL A 56 4.64 16.04 -5.37
N ARG A 57 5.29 16.91 -6.17
CA ARG A 57 5.31 18.37 -5.95
C ARG A 57 3.94 19.01 -6.11
N SER A 58 3.09 18.55 -7.04
CA SER A 58 1.73 19.09 -7.17
C SER A 58 0.87 18.79 -5.94
N VAL A 59 1.15 17.69 -5.24
CA VAL A 59 0.38 17.24 -4.06
C VAL A 59 0.97 17.71 -2.71
N LEU A 60 2.29 17.77 -2.57
CA LEU A 60 2.98 18.13 -1.32
C LEU A 60 3.59 19.53 -1.33
N GLY A 61 3.74 20.15 -2.50
CA GLY A 61 4.37 21.45 -2.70
C GLY A 61 5.75 21.38 -3.37
N ALA A 62 6.15 22.51 -3.96
CA ALA A 62 7.38 22.63 -4.76
C ALA A 62 8.68 22.43 -3.96
N GLN A 63 8.63 22.49 -2.63
CA GLN A 63 9.79 22.30 -1.76
C GLN A 63 10.35 20.88 -1.75
N VAL A 64 9.62 19.89 -2.29
CA VAL A 64 10.11 18.52 -2.41
C VAL A 64 11.19 18.46 -3.50
N ASP A 65 12.45 18.22 -3.11
CA ASP A 65 13.62 18.20 -3.98
C ASP A 65 13.97 16.81 -4.51
N SER A 66 13.64 15.74 -3.79
CA SER A 66 14.09 14.38 -4.14
C SER A 66 13.17 13.26 -3.65
N LEU A 67 13.15 12.16 -4.42
CA LEU A 67 12.61 10.86 -4.05
C LEU A 67 13.75 10.01 -3.49
N ARG A 68 13.59 9.34 -2.35
CA ARG A 68 14.70 8.58 -1.73
C ARG A 68 14.30 7.23 -1.18
N MET A 69 15.14 6.23 -1.42
CA MET A 69 15.02 4.91 -0.79
C MET A 69 15.20 5.01 0.73
N PRO A 70 14.44 4.23 1.51
CA PRO A 70 14.72 4.06 2.93
C PRO A 70 16.18 3.64 3.19
N PRO A 71 16.74 3.95 4.37
CA PRO A 71 18.10 3.54 4.71
C PRO A 71 18.17 2.01 4.81
N ILE A 72 19.09 1.40 4.06
CA ILE A 72 19.32 -0.04 4.03
C ILE A 72 20.63 -0.32 4.76
N GLY A 73 20.57 -1.09 5.85
CA GLY A 73 21.75 -1.60 6.54
C GLY A 73 22.44 -2.74 5.79
N GLU A 74 23.69 -3.02 6.12
CA GLU A 74 24.39 -4.20 5.60
C GLU A 74 23.76 -5.48 6.17
N ARG A 75 23.61 -6.51 5.34
CA ARG A 75 22.99 -7.79 5.77
C ARG A 75 23.90 -8.61 6.69
N ASP A 76 25.21 -8.48 6.51
CA ASP A 76 26.23 -9.29 7.21
C ASP A 76 26.96 -8.46 8.28
N ILE A 77 26.21 -7.94 9.25
CA ILE A 77 26.81 -7.21 10.38
C ILE A 77 27.48 -8.21 11.33
N VAL A 78 28.82 -8.20 11.36
CA VAL A 78 29.62 -9.07 12.25
C VAL A 78 29.59 -8.58 13.71
N ASP A 79 29.50 -7.26 13.93
CA ASP A 79 29.47 -6.64 15.27
C ASP A 79 28.16 -5.88 15.52
N PRO A 80 27.25 -6.41 16.36
CA PRO A 80 25.99 -5.75 16.75
C PRO A 80 26.14 -4.44 17.54
N PHE A 81 27.35 -4.07 17.97
CA PHE A 81 27.64 -2.82 18.65
C PHE A 81 28.24 -1.74 17.73
N SER A 82 28.54 -2.10 16.49
CA SER A 82 29.07 -1.16 15.50
C SER A 82 28.05 -0.10 15.11
N ALA A 83 28.53 1.03 14.56
CA ALA A 83 27.66 2.05 14.00
C ALA A 83 26.85 1.53 12.79
N ALA A 84 27.42 0.58 12.03
CA ALA A 84 26.74 -0.06 10.91
C ALA A 84 25.50 -0.86 11.36
N ALA A 85 25.57 -1.51 12.54
CA ALA A 85 24.46 -2.24 13.14
C ALA A 85 23.24 -1.36 13.47
N LEU A 86 23.43 -0.05 13.56
CA LEU A 86 22.39 0.93 13.89
C LEU A 86 21.83 1.63 12.65
N ILE A 87 22.30 1.29 11.45
CA ILE A 87 21.75 1.79 10.19
C ILE A 87 20.41 1.11 9.93
N GLY A 88 19.35 1.92 9.89
CA GLY A 88 18.02 1.45 9.58
C GLY A 88 16.99 2.53 9.84
N VAL A 89 15.72 2.15 9.80
CA VAL A 89 14.62 3.07 10.09
C VAL A 89 14.44 3.19 11.60
N PRO A 90 14.43 4.42 12.15
CA PRO A 90 14.20 4.62 13.57
C PRO A 90 12.76 4.21 13.96
N VAL A 91 12.64 3.50 15.08
CA VAL A 91 11.37 3.08 15.65
C VAL A 91 11.31 3.41 17.15
N LYS A 92 10.10 3.39 17.72
CA LYS A 92 9.89 3.59 19.16
C LYS A 92 8.87 2.57 19.70
N PRO A 93 9.05 2.02 20.92
CA PRO A 93 8.03 1.18 21.53
C PRO A 93 6.66 1.87 21.58
N PHE A 94 5.66 1.23 21.01
CA PHE A 94 4.28 1.70 21.03
C PHE A 94 3.31 0.52 20.84
N PRO A 95 2.20 0.44 21.60
CA PRO A 95 1.74 1.35 22.65
C PRO A 95 2.71 1.46 23.83
N ARG A 96 2.57 2.54 24.61
CA ARG A 96 3.30 2.71 25.88
C ARG A 96 2.78 1.75 26.94
N TRP A 97 1.50 1.42 26.90
CA TRP A 97 0.88 0.51 27.86
C TRP A 97 1.22 -0.95 27.58
N LEU A 98 1.68 -1.65 28.61
CA LEU A 98 2.00 -3.07 28.58
C LEU A 98 1.17 -3.84 29.61
N ARG A 99 0.92 -5.12 29.33
CA ARG A 99 0.26 -6.09 30.20
C ARG A 99 1.26 -7.18 30.59
N CYS A 100 1.44 -7.43 31.88
CA CYS A 100 2.11 -8.64 32.36
C CYS A 100 1.25 -9.88 32.08
N VAL A 101 1.77 -10.86 31.34
CA VAL A 101 1.03 -12.08 30.98
C VAL A 101 0.69 -12.96 32.19
N LYS A 102 1.44 -12.82 33.30
CA LYS A 102 1.30 -13.69 34.50
C LYS A 102 0.38 -13.11 35.56
N CYS A 103 0.48 -11.82 35.89
CA CYS A 103 -0.31 -11.21 36.97
C CYS A 103 -1.40 -10.24 36.48
N GLY A 104 -1.45 -9.97 35.18
CA GLY A 104 -2.41 -9.04 34.57
C GLY A 104 -2.11 -7.56 34.80
N LEU A 105 -1.00 -7.21 35.48
CA LEU A 105 -0.60 -5.81 35.69
C LEU A 105 -0.59 -5.06 34.36
N LEU A 106 -1.30 -3.95 34.31
CA LEU A 106 -1.46 -3.08 33.16
C LEU A 106 -0.98 -1.67 33.53
N SER A 107 0.09 -1.22 32.89
CA SER A 107 0.75 0.05 33.18
C SER A 107 1.55 0.54 31.97
N PRO A 108 1.80 1.85 31.82
CA PRO A 108 2.78 2.31 30.84
C PRO A 108 4.19 1.86 31.21
N TYR A 109 5.03 1.56 30.21
CA TYR A 109 6.38 1.02 30.40
C TYR A 109 7.32 2.01 31.11
N ASP A 110 7.05 3.31 31.02
CA ASP A 110 7.85 4.37 31.63
C ASP A 110 7.46 4.67 33.09
N ALA A 111 6.48 3.95 33.65
CA ALA A 111 6.17 3.98 35.08
C ALA A 111 7.20 3.24 35.96
N GLY A 112 8.21 2.59 35.37
CA GLY A 112 9.23 1.83 36.11
C GLY A 112 8.80 0.45 36.61
N LEU A 113 7.59 -0.01 36.24
CA LEU A 113 7.07 -1.35 36.59
C LEU A 113 7.48 -2.45 35.60
N PHE A 114 7.97 -2.06 34.43
CA PHE A 114 8.45 -2.95 33.38
C PHE A 114 9.88 -2.58 33.00
N LYS A 115 10.67 -3.58 32.62
CA LYS A 115 12.05 -3.40 32.20
C LYS A 115 12.27 -3.98 30.81
N LEU A 116 12.92 -3.20 29.96
CA LEU A 116 13.37 -3.68 28.66
C LEU A 116 14.59 -4.59 28.84
N LYS A 117 14.50 -5.81 28.33
CA LYS A 117 15.62 -6.74 28.19
C LYS A 117 16.03 -6.76 26.72
N GLU A 118 17.03 -5.95 26.41
CA GLU A 118 17.62 -5.85 25.08
C GLU A 118 18.45 -7.09 24.74
N ASN A 119 18.38 -7.54 23.49
CA ASN A 119 19.27 -8.57 22.97
C ASN A 119 19.79 -8.16 21.59
N ARG A 120 21.05 -7.72 21.51
CA ARG A 120 21.64 -7.20 20.27
C ARG A 120 22.04 -8.29 19.28
N TYR A 121 22.36 -9.49 19.76
CA TYR A 121 22.68 -10.65 18.91
C TYR A 121 21.43 -11.32 18.35
N ARG A 122 20.31 -11.15 19.05
CA ARG A 122 18.98 -11.62 18.64
C ARG A 122 17.96 -10.49 18.86
N PRO A 123 17.97 -9.45 17.99
CA PRO A 123 17.07 -8.31 18.09
C PRO A 123 15.62 -8.71 18.33
N GLU A 124 15.16 -9.77 17.67
CA GLU A 124 13.82 -10.34 17.77
C GLU A 124 13.47 -10.87 19.16
N SER A 125 14.47 -11.16 20.00
CA SER A 125 14.31 -11.58 21.40
C SER A 125 14.23 -10.41 22.39
N THR A 126 14.40 -9.17 21.92
CA THR A 126 14.26 -7.96 22.74
C THR A 126 12.81 -7.83 23.21
N ARG A 127 12.61 -7.68 24.52
CA ARG A 127 11.26 -7.69 25.12
C ARG A 127 11.18 -6.94 26.43
N PHE A 128 9.97 -6.57 26.82
CA PHE A 128 9.69 -6.06 28.17
C PHE A 128 9.34 -7.19 29.13
N VAL A 129 9.79 -7.07 30.38
CA VAL A 129 9.44 -8.01 31.46
C VAL A 129 8.97 -7.27 32.71
N HIS A 130 8.07 -7.91 33.46
CA HIS A 130 7.77 -7.59 34.85
C HIS A 130 8.71 -8.41 35.73
N GLU A 131 9.78 -7.77 36.24
CA GLU A 131 10.79 -8.45 37.06
C GLU A 131 10.19 -8.97 38.37
N GLY A 132 10.58 -10.19 38.77
CA GLY A 132 10.21 -10.74 40.08
C GLY A 132 8.71 -11.02 40.28
N CYS A 133 7.92 -11.10 39.21
CA CYS A 133 6.46 -11.27 39.29
C CYS A 133 6.04 -12.53 40.09
N ARG A 134 5.11 -12.34 41.04
CA ARG A 134 4.56 -13.39 41.94
C ARG A 134 3.16 -13.88 41.54
N GLY A 135 2.73 -13.60 40.32
CA GLY A 135 1.40 -14.00 39.80
C GLY A 135 0.25 -13.13 40.31
N SER A 136 -0.96 -13.41 39.83
CA SER A 136 -2.15 -12.57 40.09
C SER A 136 -2.49 -12.46 41.59
N GLY A 137 -2.35 -13.55 42.34
CA GLY A 137 -2.55 -13.60 43.79
C GLY A 137 -1.35 -13.19 44.64
N ASN A 138 -0.25 -12.73 44.03
CA ASN A 138 1.00 -12.36 44.72
C ASN A 138 1.59 -13.45 45.64
N ASN A 139 1.26 -14.71 45.38
CA ASN A 139 1.58 -15.86 46.25
C ASN A 139 2.51 -16.88 45.60
N GLN A 140 2.90 -16.68 44.33
CA GLN A 140 3.79 -17.58 43.62
C GLN A 140 5.26 -17.19 43.81
N ARG A 141 6.17 -18.12 43.50
CA ARG A 141 7.62 -17.85 43.45
C ARG A 141 7.90 -16.69 42.49
N ALA A 142 8.71 -15.74 42.95
CA ALA A 142 9.15 -14.59 42.15
C ALA A 142 9.92 -15.09 40.93
N ARG A 143 9.40 -14.76 39.74
CA ARG A 143 10.02 -15.06 38.44
C ARG A 143 9.57 -13.99 37.46
N ASP A 144 10.51 -13.51 36.66
CA ASP A 144 10.22 -12.59 35.57
C ASP A 144 9.12 -13.15 34.67
N ALA A 145 8.20 -12.29 34.29
CA ALA A 145 7.12 -12.61 33.37
C ALA A 145 7.13 -11.61 32.22
N ASP A 146 6.82 -12.07 31.01
CA ASP A 146 6.78 -11.19 29.85
C ASP A 146 5.68 -10.13 30.00
N ALA A 147 6.00 -8.93 29.53
CA ALA A 147 5.09 -7.81 29.47
C ALA A 147 4.83 -7.48 27.99
N VAL A 148 3.63 -7.80 27.53
CA VAL A 148 3.23 -7.65 26.13
C VAL A 148 2.49 -6.35 25.91
N PRO A 149 2.52 -5.76 24.71
CA PRO A 149 1.76 -4.55 24.39
C PRO A 149 0.27 -4.69 24.70
N ALA A 150 -0.33 -3.67 25.29
CA ALA A 150 -1.76 -3.63 25.51
C ALA A 150 -2.46 -3.41 24.15
N ARG A 151 -3.14 -4.44 23.64
CA ARG A 151 -3.64 -4.51 22.25
C ARG A 151 -4.76 -3.53 21.86
N PHE A 152 -5.12 -2.58 22.72
CA PHE A 152 -6.19 -1.62 22.44
C PHE A 152 -5.56 -0.25 22.28
N LEU A 153 -5.99 0.48 21.25
CA LEU A 153 -5.47 1.79 20.86
C LEU A 153 -6.63 2.73 20.53
N MET A 154 -6.34 4.02 20.43
CA MET A 154 -7.27 5.05 19.96
C MET A 154 -6.76 5.62 18.65
N ALA A 155 -7.60 5.68 17.62
CA ALA A 155 -7.27 6.31 16.34
C ALA A 155 -8.44 7.14 15.80
N CYS A 156 -8.17 8.18 15.03
CA CYS A 156 -9.21 9.00 14.39
C CYS A 156 -8.94 9.21 12.90
N ARG A 157 -9.92 9.78 12.19
CA ARG A 157 -9.87 10.05 10.74
C ARG A 157 -8.77 11.02 10.33
N SER A 158 -8.39 11.98 11.20
CA SER A 158 -7.24 12.88 10.97
C SER A 158 -5.86 12.19 11.07
N GLY A 159 -5.83 10.86 11.27
CA GLY A 159 -4.60 10.06 11.29
C GLY A 159 -3.84 10.05 12.61
N HIS A 160 -4.44 10.57 13.69
CA HIS A 160 -3.91 10.46 15.04
C HIS A 160 -3.96 9.02 15.55
N LEU A 161 -3.01 8.68 16.41
CA LEU A 161 -2.88 7.39 17.09
C LEU A 161 -2.42 7.60 18.53
N ASP A 162 -3.19 7.11 19.50
CA ASP A 162 -2.85 7.22 20.91
C ASP A 162 -2.98 5.87 21.62
N ASP A 163 -2.33 5.79 22.78
CA ASP A 163 -2.59 4.74 23.75
C ASP A 163 -4.08 4.74 24.11
N PHE A 164 -4.64 3.55 24.35
CA PHE A 164 -6.00 3.48 24.85
C PHE A 164 -6.14 4.21 26.19
N ALA A 165 -7.26 4.90 26.39
CA ALA A 165 -7.51 5.76 27.53
C ALA A 165 -7.87 4.96 28.79
N TRP A 166 -6.99 4.06 29.23
CA TRP A 166 -7.26 3.03 30.23
C TRP A 166 -7.87 3.56 31.54
N HIS A 167 -7.30 4.62 32.11
CA HIS A 167 -7.83 5.22 33.34
C HIS A 167 -9.20 5.86 33.13
N TRP A 168 -9.40 6.58 32.02
CA TRP A 168 -10.70 7.19 31.70
C TRP A 168 -11.77 6.11 31.54
N PHE A 169 -11.45 5.09 30.75
CA PHE A 169 -12.36 4.00 30.42
C PHE A 169 -12.80 3.25 31.68
N VAL A 170 -11.86 2.77 32.51
CA VAL A 170 -12.16 2.04 33.76
C VAL A 170 -13.07 2.82 34.70
N HIS A 171 -12.87 4.13 34.82
CA HIS A 171 -13.60 4.97 35.75
C HIS A 171 -14.87 5.61 35.15
N GLY A 172 -15.12 5.42 33.85
CA GLY A 172 -16.26 6.02 33.17
C GLY A 172 -16.17 7.54 33.02
N GLY A 173 -14.96 8.08 32.92
CA GLY A 173 -14.74 9.52 32.79
C GLY A 173 -13.44 10.02 33.42
N PRO A 174 -13.28 11.35 33.54
CA PRO A 174 -12.17 11.95 34.26
C PRO A 174 -12.06 11.40 35.69
N SER A 175 -10.86 10.97 36.09
CA SER A 175 -10.59 10.44 37.42
C SER A 175 -9.22 10.89 37.91
N THR A 176 -9.13 11.18 39.22
CA THR A 176 -7.88 11.47 39.93
C THR A 176 -7.15 10.20 40.38
N CYS A 177 -7.78 9.02 40.25
CA CYS A 177 -7.17 7.76 40.65
C CYS A 177 -6.02 7.38 39.70
N ARG A 178 -4.81 7.24 40.26
CA ARG A 178 -3.57 6.87 39.55
C ARG A 178 -3.04 5.48 39.92
N ALA A 179 -3.85 4.66 40.60
CA ALA A 179 -3.45 3.30 40.98
C ALA A 179 -3.24 2.41 39.75
N THR A 180 -2.48 1.33 39.90
CA THR A 180 -2.26 0.36 38.83
C THR A 180 -3.57 -0.26 38.37
N LEU A 181 -3.59 -0.70 37.12
CA LEU A 181 -4.70 -1.41 36.54
C LEU A 181 -4.35 -2.89 36.38
N ARG A 182 -5.37 -3.73 36.30
CA ARG A 182 -5.24 -5.14 35.93
C ARG A 182 -6.17 -5.52 34.82
N PHE A 183 -5.61 -6.20 33.84
CA PHE A 183 -6.30 -6.80 32.71
C PHE A 183 -6.41 -8.31 32.92
N PHE A 184 -7.62 -8.83 32.89
CA PHE A 184 -7.91 -10.24 33.15
C PHE A 184 -9.08 -10.73 32.31
N GLU A 185 -9.21 -12.05 32.24
CA GLU A 185 -10.25 -12.74 31.48
C GLU A 185 -11.23 -13.38 32.45
N SER A 186 -12.52 -13.22 32.19
CA SER A 186 -13.61 -13.82 32.93
C SER A 186 -14.25 -14.90 32.06
N GLY A 187 -13.94 -16.18 32.32
CA GLY A 187 -14.43 -17.31 31.54
C GLY A 187 -13.34 -18.03 30.76
N ALA A 188 -13.72 -19.02 29.94
CA ALA A 188 -12.80 -19.90 29.22
C ALA A 188 -12.54 -19.51 27.75
N SER A 189 -13.13 -18.40 27.25
CA SER A 189 -12.95 -17.94 25.86
C SER A 189 -12.24 -16.58 25.78
N LEU A 190 -11.41 -16.40 24.75
CA LEU A 190 -10.65 -15.17 24.45
C LEU A 190 -11.49 -14.10 23.72
N GLN A 191 -12.82 -14.25 23.70
CA GLN A 191 -13.72 -13.27 23.08
C GLN A 191 -13.70 -11.95 23.86
N THR A 192 -13.89 -10.83 23.15
CA THR A 192 -13.84 -9.48 23.73
C THR A 192 -14.77 -9.30 24.93
N GLU A 193 -15.90 -10.00 24.93
CA GLU A 193 -16.92 -10.02 25.99
C GLU A 193 -16.39 -10.57 27.34
N ASN A 194 -15.32 -11.36 27.31
CA ASN A 194 -14.72 -11.94 28.52
C ASN A 194 -13.54 -11.11 29.04
N LEU A 195 -13.19 -10.01 28.40
CA LEU A 195 -12.03 -9.21 28.77
C LEU A 195 -12.41 -8.06 29.68
N TRP A 196 -11.74 -7.96 30.83
CA TRP A 196 -12.01 -6.97 31.84
C TRP A 196 -10.76 -6.22 32.23
N VAL A 197 -10.96 -4.95 32.58
CA VAL A 197 -9.95 -4.13 33.23
C VAL A 197 -10.47 -3.65 34.58
N LYS A 198 -9.62 -3.70 35.61
CA LYS A 198 -9.94 -3.30 36.98
C LYS A 198 -8.86 -2.37 37.53
N CYS A 199 -9.26 -1.37 38.31
CA CYS A 199 -8.34 -0.57 39.12
C CYS A 199 -8.03 -1.27 40.44
N ASP A 200 -6.74 -1.46 40.75
CA ASP A 200 -6.33 -2.06 42.02
C ASP A 200 -6.58 -1.15 43.24
N GLY A 201 -6.69 0.16 43.04
CA GLY A 201 -6.88 1.14 44.11
C GLY A 201 -8.33 1.28 44.59
N CYS A 202 -9.26 1.58 43.66
CA CYS A 202 -10.66 1.82 44.00
C CYS A 202 -11.59 0.63 43.69
N GLY A 203 -11.09 -0.40 43.01
CA GLY A 203 -11.86 -1.58 42.64
C GLY A 203 -12.78 -1.40 41.42
N ALA A 204 -12.88 -0.20 40.83
CA ALA A 204 -13.64 0.05 39.62
C ALA A 204 -13.24 -0.92 38.51
N SER A 205 -14.20 -1.44 37.76
CA SER A 205 -13.94 -2.39 36.68
C SER A 205 -14.87 -2.17 35.50
N LYS A 206 -14.38 -2.45 34.29
CA LYS A 206 -15.15 -2.29 33.06
C LYS A 206 -14.81 -3.38 32.05
N ASN A 207 -15.82 -3.80 31.30
CA ASN A 207 -15.71 -4.80 30.23
C ASN A 207 -15.24 -4.16 28.93
N MET A 208 -14.28 -4.78 28.24
CA MET A 208 -13.71 -4.22 27.01
C MET A 208 -14.68 -4.18 25.83
N ALA A 209 -15.77 -4.95 25.82
CA ALA A 209 -16.82 -4.85 24.80
C ALA A 209 -17.43 -3.44 24.75
N GLN A 210 -17.45 -2.72 25.89
CA GLN A 210 -17.94 -1.34 25.98
C GLN A 210 -16.99 -0.31 25.35
N ALA A 211 -15.81 -0.72 24.86
CA ALA A 211 -14.88 0.14 24.16
C ALA A 211 -15.20 0.30 22.67
N PHE A 212 -16.12 -0.50 22.11
CA PHE A 212 -16.39 -0.55 20.67
C PHE A 212 -17.79 -0.08 20.31
N GLY A 213 -17.97 0.26 19.03
CA GLY A 213 -19.25 0.70 18.48
C GLY A 213 -19.78 1.95 19.18
N GLN A 214 -21.11 2.02 19.32
CA GLN A 214 -21.76 3.15 19.97
C GLN A 214 -21.38 3.27 21.45
N ALA A 215 -21.28 2.14 22.17
CA ALA A 215 -20.86 2.13 23.56
C ALA A 215 -19.46 2.73 23.74
N GLY A 216 -18.54 2.45 22.81
CA GLY A 216 -17.21 3.04 22.79
C GLY A 216 -17.24 4.56 22.71
N ARG A 217 -18.06 5.13 21.82
CA ARG A 217 -18.22 6.59 21.66
C ARG A 217 -18.68 7.24 22.97
N ASP A 218 -19.57 6.58 23.70
CA ASP A 218 -20.10 7.12 24.95
C ASP A 218 -19.12 6.96 26.15
N ASN A 219 -18.17 6.02 26.05
CA ASN A 219 -17.27 5.64 27.16
C ASN A 219 -15.82 6.12 27.00
N LEU A 220 -15.46 6.68 25.86
CA LEU A 220 -14.10 7.09 25.53
C LEU A 220 -13.99 8.62 25.46
N PRO A 221 -12.82 9.20 25.79
CA PRO A 221 -12.61 10.63 25.63
C PRO A 221 -12.49 10.99 24.15
N GLY A 222 -12.64 12.29 23.84
CA GLY A 222 -12.32 12.83 22.52
C GLY A 222 -10.85 12.65 22.12
N CYS A 223 -10.57 12.84 20.83
CA CYS A 223 -9.22 12.68 20.30
C CYS A 223 -8.27 13.69 20.94
N ARG A 224 -7.08 13.21 21.35
CA ARG A 224 -6.03 14.08 21.91
C ARG A 224 -5.12 14.70 20.85
N GLY A 225 -5.31 14.36 19.57
CA GLY A 225 -4.47 14.84 18.49
C GLY A 225 -3.06 14.21 18.43
N ARG A 226 -2.85 13.01 19.00
CA ARG A 226 -1.50 12.46 19.12
C ARG A 226 -0.97 11.90 17.81
N HIS A 227 0.24 12.34 17.43
CA HIS A 227 1.07 11.70 16.41
C HIS A 227 2.33 11.10 17.06
N PRO A 228 2.34 9.78 17.35
CA PRO A 228 3.42 9.14 18.10
C PRO A 228 4.72 9.06 17.31
N HIS A 229 4.66 8.98 15.97
CA HIS A 229 5.83 8.91 15.10
C HIS A 229 6.64 10.20 15.03
N ILE A 230 6.04 11.34 15.34
CA ILE A 230 6.69 12.66 15.37
C ILE A 230 6.72 13.27 16.78
N ASP A 231 6.30 12.54 17.81
CA ASP A 231 6.22 13.00 19.19
C ASP A 231 5.53 14.38 19.31
N LYS A 232 4.36 14.52 18.67
CA LYS A 232 3.57 15.76 18.66
C LYS A 232 2.12 15.48 19.05
N PHE A 233 1.49 16.45 19.69
CA PHE A 233 0.04 16.54 19.81
C PHE A 233 -0.42 17.73 18.95
N GLU A 234 -1.47 17.51 18.17
CA GLU A 234 -2.21 18.56 17.48
C GLU A 234 -3.33 19.04 18.41
N ASP A 235 -3.45 20.35 18.55
CA ASP A 235 -4.48 20.95 19.38
C ASP A 235 -5.84 20.86 18.67
N ASP A 236 -6.93 20.81 19.45
CA ASP A 236 -8.30 20.98 18.98
C ASP A 236 -8.79 19.99 17.90
N CYS A 237 -8.32 18.74 17.92
CA CYS A 237 -8.89 17.70 17.06
C CYS A 237 -10.37 17.44 17.42
N THR A 238 -11.27 17.62 16.44
CA THR A 238 -12.72 17.47 16.59
C THR A 238 -13.24 16.10 16.14
N GLU A 239 -12.38 15.22 15.63
CA GLU A 239 -12.77 13.89 15.18
C GLU A 239 -13.11 12.95 16.35
N ASP A 240 -14.13 12.11 16.15
CA ASP A 240 -14.49 11.04 17.07
C ASP A 240 -13.45 9.91 17.00
N PRO A 241 -12.67 9.66 18.08
CA PRO A 241 -11.72 8.56 18.05
C PRO A 241 -12.44 7.22 18.16
N ARG A 242 -11.90 6.22 17.48
CA ARG A 242 -12.36 4.83 17.52
C ARG A 242 -11.34 3.97 18.26
N ALA A 243 -11.85 3.06 19.09
CA ALA A 243 -11.02 2.00 19.62
C ALA A 243 -10.66 1.02 18.48
N ILE A 244 -9.37 0.80 18.29
CA ILE A 244 -8.87 -0.19 17.33
C ILE A 244 -7.98 -1.20 18.06
N LEU A 245 -7.87 -2.39 17.49
CA LEU A 245 -6.94 -3.39 17.96
C LEU A 245 -5.56 -3.18 17.34
N LEU A 246 -4.52 -3.47 18.10
CA LEU A 246 -3.17 -3.61 17.56
C LEU A 246 -3.19 -4.68 16.46
N GLY A 247 -2.66 -4.34 15.28
CA GLY A 247 -2.70 -5.19 14.09
C GLY A 247 -3.97 -5.07 13.24
N ALA A 248 -4.91 -4.18 13.60
CA ALA A 248 -6.07 -3.93 12.75
C ALA A 248 -5.66 -3.29 11.41
N THR A 249 -6.22 -3.77 10.30
CA THR A 249 -5.91 -3.29 8.93
C THR A 249 -6.29 -1.83 8.71
N ASN A 250 -7.31 -1.34 9.40
CA ASN A 250 -7.69 0.08 9.39
C ASN A 250 -6.82 0.98 10.27
N GLY A 251 -5.74 0.43 10.84
CA GLY A 251 -4.80 1.17 11.66
C GLY A 251 -3.94 2.14 10.85
N TRP A 252 -3.65 1.87 9.59
CA TRP A 252 -2.78 2.71 8.75
C TRP A 252 -2.98 2.34 7.27
N PHE A 253 -3.22 3.33 6.41
CA PHE A 253 -3.30 3.15 4.96
C PHE A 253 -2.28 4.05 4.26
N PRO A 254 -1.47 3.54 3.34
CA PRO A 254 -0.51 4.35 2.61
C PRO A 254 -1.21 5.31 1.64
N VAL A 255 -0.74 6.55 1.57
CA VAL A 255 -1.08 7.46 0.46
C VAL A 255 0.11 7.50 -0.48
N THR A 256 0.01 6.85 -1.63
CA THR A 256 1.12 6.67 -2.58
C THR A 256 0.81 7.17 -3.97
N LEU A 257 1.84 7.56 -4.70
CA LEU A 257 1.81 7.73 -6.15
C LEU A 257 2.81 6.77 -6.78
N SER A 258 2.42 6.10 -7.87
CA SER A 258 3.32 5.22 -8.62
C SER A 258 3.31 5.53 -10.11
N VAL A 259 4.50 5.46 -10.69
CA VAL A 259 4.71 5.56 -12.13
C VAL A 259 5.45 4.34 -12.64
N LEU A 260 5.06 3.90 -13.83
CA LEU A 260 5.91 3.05 -14.63
C LEU A 260 6.90 3.94 -15.38
N ALA A 261 8.18 3.58 -15.36
CA ALA A 261 9.23 4.31 -16.07
C ALA A 261 9.19 3.97 -17.56
N ILE A 262 8.11 4.41 -18.20
CA ILE A 262 7.84 4.23 -19.62
C ILE A 262 8.26 5.53 -20.32
N PRO A 263 9.12 5.47 -21.36
CA PRO A 263 9.53 6.65 -22.11
C PRO A 263 8.32 7.29 -22.80
N GLN A 264 8.12 8.60 -22.63
CA GLN A 264 7.04 9.31 -23.31
C GLN A 264 7.25 9.36 -24.83
N THR A 265 6.15 9.39 -25.57
CA THR A 265 6.15 9.57 -27.03
C THR A 265 6.74 10.93 -27.41
N GLY A 266 7.94 10.95 -27.99
CA GLY A 266 8.63 12.16 -28.42
C GLY A 266 10.13 11.93 -28.66
N SER A 267 10.93 11.90 -27.58
CA SER A 267 12.37 11.65 -27.64
C SER A 267 12.87 10.99 -26.35
N PRO A 268 13.39 9.75 -26.40
CA PRO A 268 13.98 9.07 -25.24
C PRO A 268 15.09 9.88 -24.55
N LEU A 269 15.80 10.72 -25.31
CA LEU A 269 16.84 11.62 -24.79
C LEU A 269 16.26 12.77 -23.97
N ALA A 270 15.13 13.36 -24.38
CA ALA A 270 14.50 14.43 -23.62
C ALA A 270 14.08 13.95 -22.22
N GLN A 271 13.58 12.70 -22.14
CA GLN A 271 13.24 12.06 -20.86
C GLN A 271 14.49 11.83 -20.00
N LEU A 272 15.58 11.30 -20.57
CA LEU A 272 16.84 11.09 -19.84
C LEU A 272 17.41 12.41 -19.30
N VAL A 273 17.35 13.49 -20.08
CA VAL A 273 17.80 14.82 -19.65
C VAL A 273 16.91 15.35 -18.52
N ALA A 274 15.59 15.15 -18.60
CA ALA A 274 14.67 15.54 -17.53
C ALA A 274 14.90 14.75 -16.23
N ASP A 275 15.04 13.42 -16.32
CA ASP A 275 15.30 12.54 -15.16
C ASP A 275 16.67 12.83 -14.52
N GLY A 276 17.66 13.17 -15.34
CA GLY A 276 19.01 13.51 -14.90
C GLY A 276 19.26 15.00 -14.71
N TRP A 277 18.25 15.86 -14.65
CA TRP A 277 18.43 17.31 -14.75
C TRP A 277 19.43 17.89 -13.73
N THR A 278 19.51 17.32 -12.54
CA THR A 278 20.50 17.71 -11.50
C THR A 278 21.95 17.58 -11.96
N PHE A 279 22.23 16.75 -12.96
CA PHE A 279 23.58 16.63 -13.54
C PHE A 279 23.85 17.66 -14.63
N PHE A 280 22.79 18.26 -15.20
CA PHE A 280 22.85 19.14 -16.36
C PHE A 280 22.50 20.60 -16.03
N GLU A 281 21.95 20.89 -14.84
CA GLU A 281 21.47 22.22 -14.47
C GLU A 281 22.55 23.30 -14.60
N ASP A 282 23.77 22.98 -14.17
CA ASP A 282 24.94 23.87 -14.21
C ASP A 282 25.70 23.85 -15.54
N VAL A 283 25.30 23.00 -16.50
CA VAL A 283 26.04 22.82 -17.76
C VAL A 283 25.78 24.00 -18.70
N SER A 284 26.79 24.83 -18.91
CA SER A 284 26.66 26.11 -19.61
C SER A 284 27.11 26.09 -21.07
N SER A 285 27.76 25.01 -21.51
CA SER A 285 28.29 24.87 -22.86
C SER A 285 28.32 23.42 -23.35
N ALA A 286 28.29 23.22 -24.68
CA ALA A 286 28.42 21.89 -25.30
C ALA A 286 29.74 21.18 -24.93
N ALA A 287 30.80 21.93 -24.61
CA ALA A 287 32.08 21.37 -24.19
C ALA A 287 32.03 20.71 -22.80
N GLU A 288 31.18 21.22 -21.90
CA GLU A 288 30.97 20.65 -20.56
C GLU A 288 30.16 19.35 -20.62
N VAL A 289 29.25 19.21 -21.60
CA VAL A 289 28.43 18.00 -21.79
C VAL A 289 29.29 16.76 -21.92
N ALA A 290 30.39 16.82 -22.68
CA ALA A 290 31.29 15.68 -22.87
C ALA A 290 31.88 15.18 -21.54
N PHE A 291 32.21 16.10 -20.62
CA PHE A 291 32.75 15.75 -19.30
C PHE A 291 31.68 15.14 -18.39
N VAL A 292 30.49 15.75 -18.36
CA VAL A 292 29.35 15.27 -17.57
C VAL A 292 28.88 13.91 -18.07
N ALA A 293 28.64 13.77 -19.38
CA ALA A 293 28.26 12.50 -20.00
C ALA A 293 29.30 11.41 -19.75
N LYS A 294 30.60 11.71 -19.88
CA LYS A 294 31.67 10.75 -19.55
C LYS A 294 31.65 10.31 -18.08
N THR A 295 31.33 11.22 -17.16
CA THR A 295 31.21 10.91 -15.74
C THR A 295 30.01 10.01 -15.49
N LEU A 296 28.83 10.36 -16.03
CA LEU A 296 27.61 9.56 -15.93
C LEU A 296 27.78 8.15 -16.51
N LYS A 297 28.50 8.02 -17.63
CA LYS A 297 28.87 6.72 -18.24
C LYS A 297 29.72 5.87 -17.29
N LYS A 298 30.69 6.48 -16.59
CA LYS A 298 31.57 5.76 -15.65
C LYS A 298 30.88 5.39 -14.35
N THR A 299 29.98 6.22 -13.85
CA THR A 299 29.28 6.02 -12.57
C THR A 299 27.97 5.26 -12.72
N ALA A 300 27.51 5.02 -13.96
CA ALA A 300 26.22 4.40 -14.28
C ALA A 300 25.02 5.13 -13.63
N GLN A 301 25.14 6.43 -13.40
CA GLN A 301 24.11 7.23 -12.71
C GLN A 301 22.94 7.62 -13.61
N LEU A 302 23.11 7.59 -14.94
CA LEU A 302 22.05 7.84 -15.91
C LEU A 302 22.18 6.87 -17.11
N PRO A 303 21.82 5.58 -16.93
CA PRO A 303 21.89 4.57 -18.00
C PRO A 303 21.07 4.98 -19.23
N GLY A 304 21.58 4.67 -20.42
CA GLY A 304 20.99 5.03 -21.72
C GLY A 304 21.53 6.32 -22.32
N ILE A 305 22.07 7.25 -21.50
CA ILE A 305 22.65 8.49 -22.02
C ILE A 305 23.87 8.23 -22.91
N GLU A 306 24.52 7.07 -22.74
CA GLU A 306 25.66 6.64 -23.54
C GLU A 306 25.36 6.43 -25.02
N GLN A 307 24.10 6.21 -25.37
CA GLN A 307 23.64 5.95 -26.74
C GLN A 307 23.53 7.22 -27.59
N PHE A 308 23.55 8.40 -26.96
CA PHE A 308 23.39 9.69 -27.61
C PHE A 308 24.72 10.42 -27.76
N ALA A 309 24.85 11.18 -28.85
CA ALA A 309 26.00 12.03 -29.07
C ALA A 309 25.92 13.33 -28.24
N ASP A 310 27.08 13.90 -27.88
CA ASP A 310 27.16 15.04 -26.96
C ASP A 310 26.42 16.29 -27.49
N ASP A 311 26.37 16.48 -28.80
CA ASP A 311 25.63 17.54 -29.49
C ASP A 311 24.10 17.38 -29.38
N GLN A 312 23.62 16.13 -29.48
CA GLN A 312 22.21 15.80 -29.26
C GLN A 312 21.82 16.05 -27.80
N ILE A 313 22.69 15.64 -26.85
CA ILE A 313 22.48 15.87 -25.42
C ILE A 313 22.43 17.37 -25.13
N TRP A 314 23.36 18.15 -25.68
CA TRP A 314 23.35 19.61 -25.54
C TRP A 314 22.05 20.23 -26.06
N THR A 315 21.62 19.85 -27.26
CA THR A 315 20.36 20.34 -27.85
C THR A 315 19.17 20.02 -26.95
N ALA A 316 19.11 18.82 -26.38
CA ALA A 316 18.05 18.43 -25.45
C ALA A 316 18.09 19.22 -24.13
N ILE A 317 19.28 19.54 -23.61
CA ILE A 317 19.46 20.43 -22.45
C ILE A 317 18.93 21.82 -22.75
N GLU A 318 19.23 22.39 -23.91
CA GLU A 318 18.73 23.72 -24.30
C GLU A 318 17.20 23.74 -24.44
N VAL A 319 16.61 22.70 -25.02
CA VAL A 319 15.15 22.54 -25.11
C VAL A 319 14.51 22.45 -23.73
N HIS A 320 15.08 21.65 -22.82
CA HIS A 320 14.57 21.51 -21.45
C HIS A 320 14.67 22.83 -20.67
N ARG A 321 15.80 23.52 -20.77
CA ARG A 321 16.06 24.81 -20.11
C ARG A 321 15.10 25.91 -20.58
N ASN A 322 14.74 25.91 -21.85
CA ASN A 322 13.82 26.88 -22.45
C ASN A 322 12.34 26.52 -22.28
N GLY A 323 12.01 25.57 -21.39
CA GLY A 323 10.62 25.24 -21.02
C GLY A 323 9.94 24.23 -21.95
N GLY A 324 10.69 23.32 -22.57
CA GLY A 324 10.14 22.25 -23.39
C GLY A 324 9.13 21.37 -22.64
N SER A 325 7.85 21.55 -22.99
CA SER A 325 6.66 20.74 -22.63
C SER A 325 6.45 20.49 -21.12
N SER A 326 5.68 21.39 -20.51
CA SER A 326 4.95 21.11 -19.27
C SER A 326 3.88 20.05 -19.53
N VAL A 327 4.20 18.79 -19.23
CA VAL A 327 3.23 17.69 -19.21
C VAL A 327 2.14 18.05 -18.20
N GLU A 328 0.86 17.96 -18.60
CA GLU A 328 -0.27 18.20 -17.70
C GLU A 328 -0.13 17.34 -16.43
N GLN A 329 -0.11 18.03 -15.28
CA GLN A 329 0.45 17.54 -14.01
C GLN A 329 -0.49 16.62 -13.21
N SER A 330 -1.36 15.84 -13.86
CA SER A 330 -2.30 14.96 -13.16
C SER A 330 -2.58 13.60 -13.81
N ASP A 331 -2.34 13.40 -15.10
CA ASP A 331 -2.58 12.10 -15.76
C ASP A 331 -1.33 11.23 -15.81
N LEU A 332 -1.24 10.26 -14.89
CA LEU A 332 -0.18 9.26 -14.89
C LEU A 332 -0.47 8.07 -15.83
N LYS A 333 -1.73 7.76 -16.12
CA LYS A 333 -2.13 6.54 -16.85
C LYS A 333 -2.26 6.77 -18.36
N GLY A 334 -2.68 7.96 -18.80
CA GLY A 334 -2.80 8.32 -20.22
C GLY A 334 -1.48 8.17 -20.98
N PRO A 335 -0.39 8.81 -20.55
CA PRO A 335 0.91 8.66 -21.22
C PRO A 335 1.43 7.21 -21.27
N GLU A 336 1.11 6.41 -20.25
CA GLU A 336 1.45 4.98 -20.24
C GLU A 336 0.63 4.21 -21.28
N TRP A 337 -0.67 4.48 -21.34
CA TRP A 337 -1.57 3.88 -22.32
C TRP A 337 -1.13 4.19 -23.76
N ASP A 338 -0.76 5.44 -24.04
CA ASP A 338 -0.31 5.87 -25.36
C ASP A 338 0.91 5.07 -25.83
N VAL A 339 1.88 4.85 -24.94
CA VAL A 339 3.09 4.08 -25.26
C VAL A 339 2.78 2.59 -25.39
N LEU A 340 1.98 2.02 -24.49
CA LEU A 340 1.61 0.59 -24.51
C LEU A 340 0.76 0.23 -25.73
N THR A 341 0.03 1.21 -26.29
CA THR A 341 -0.84 1.02 -27.45
C THR A 341 -0.26 1.50 -28.77
N ALA A 342 0.84 2.26 -28.76
CA ALA A 342 1.56 2.70 -29.96
C ALA A 342 1.91 1.53 -30.90
N ASP A 343 1.90 1.77 -32.21
CA ASP A 343 2.20 0.75 -33.22
C ASP A 343 3.62 0.17 -33.05
N SER A 344 4.57 1.05 -32.74
CA SER A 344 5.97 0.74 -32.50
C SER A 344 6.39 1.21 -31.09
N PRO A 345 6.02 0.47 -30.03
CA PRO A 345 6.45 0.82 -28.68
C PRO A 345 7.97 0.65 -28.56
N PRO A 346 8.64 1.38 -27.66
CA PRO A 346 10.08 1.24 -27.48
C PRO A 346 10.47 -0.20 -27.13
N THR A 347 11.41 -0.75 -27.90
CA THR A 347 11.84 -2.15 -27.81
C THR A 347 13.15 -2.34 -27.06
N ASP A 348 13.88 -1.27 -26.74
CA ASP A 348 15.12 -1.33 -25.97
C ASP A 348 15.41 0.03 -25.32
N TYR A 349 14.83 0.26 -24.14
CA TYR A 349 15.08 1.43 -23.30
C TYR A 349 15.59 0.94 -21.92
N PRO A 350 16.51 1.68 -21.25
CA PRO A 350 17.19 1.20 -20.03
C PRO A 350 16.28 0.61 -18.97
N TYR A 351 15.07 1.16 -18.81
CA TYR A 351 14.08 0.74 -17.82
C TYR A 351 12.78 0.18 -18.41
N PHE A 352 12.71 0.05 -19.75
CA PHE A 352 11.52 -0.40 -20.46
C PHE A 352 11.91 -1.19 -21.72
N MET A 353 11.53 -2.45 -21.79
CA MET A 353 11.74 -3.30 -22.96
C MET A 353 10.45 -4.02 -23.27
N SER A 354 9.91 -3.82 -24.47
CA SER A 354 8.64 -4.39 -24.86
C SER A 354 8.74 -5.24 -26.12
N LYS A 355 7.93 -6.30 -26.18
CA LYS A 355 7.86 -7.24 -27.29
C LYS A 355 6.43 -7.63 -27.60
N LYS A 356 5.98 -7.33 -28.82
CA LYS A 356 4.65 -7.73 -29.29
C LYS A 356 4.63 -9.23 -29.59
N VAL A 357 3.61 -9.92 -29.11
CA VAL A 357 3.39 -11.36 -29.38
C VAL A 357 2.02 -11.59 -30.02
N GLY A 358 1.80 -12.81 -30.51
CA GLY A 358 0.50 -13.21 -31.06
C GLY A 358 -0.61 -13.18 -30.01
N ILE A 359 -1.85 -13.08 -30.48
CA ILE A 359 -3.02 -13.23 -29.60
C ILE A 359 -3.19 -14.72 -29.31
N PRO A 360 -3.46 -15.13 -28.06
CA PRO A 360 -3.77 -16.52 -27.75
C PRO A 360 -4.92 -17.09 -28.59
N SER A 361 -4.76 -18.31 -29.09
CA SER A 361 -5.80 -18.98 -29.89
C SER A 361 -7.12 -19.05 -29.12
N GLY A 362 -8.23 -18.72 -29.78
CA GLY A 362 -9.58 -18.66 -29.18
C GLY A 362 -9.98 -17.29 -28.63
N PHE A 363 -9.04 -16.36 -28.42
CA PHE A 363 -9.31 -15.06 -27.79
C PHE A 363 -9.34 -13.87 -28.76
N GLY A 364 -9.21 -14.10 -30.07
CA GLY A 364 -9.11 -13.03 -31.08
C GLY A 364 -10.35 -12.13 -31.24
N SER A 365 -11.52 -12.56 -30.77
CA SER A 365 -12.73 -11.73 -30.72
C SER A 365 -12.69 -10.71 -29.58
N ALA A 366 -12.02 -11.05 -28.48
CA ALA A 366 -11.99 -10.28 -27.24
C ALA A 366 -10.69 -9.46 -27.09
N ILE A 367 -9.55 -10.05 -27.43
CA ILE A 367 -8.20 -9.48 -27.23
C ILE A 367 -7.67 -8.98 -28.58
N THR A 368 -7.20 -7.74 -28.62
CA THR A 368 -6.62 -7.11 -29.82
C THR A 368 -5.10 -7.05 -29.78
N ARG A 369 -4.49 -7.10 -28.58
CA ARG A 369 -3.03 -7.04 -28.43
C ARG A 369 -2.57 -7.68 -27.13
N VAL A 370 -1.43 -8.35 -27.21
CA VAL A 370 -0.62 -8.76 -26.06
C VAL A 370 0.79 -8.20 -26.23
N LEU A 371 1.31 -7.54 -25.20
CA LEU A 371 2.66 -6.98 -25.17
C LEU A 371 3.37 -7.52 -23.93
N LEU A 372 4.53 -8.15 -24.14
CA LEU A 372 5.40 -8.60 -23.08
C LEU A 372 6.37 -7.49 -22.72
N LEU A 373 6.42 -7.13 -21.44
CA LEU A 373 7.37 -6.17 -20.91
C LEU A 373 8.52 -6.96 -20.27
N GLU A 374 9.58 -7.19 -21.04
CA GLU A 374 10.76 -7.95 -20.61
C GLU A 374 11.64 -7.15 -19.63
N ARG A 375 11.45 -5.84 -19.58
CA ARG A 375 12.02 -4.95 -18.58
C ARG A 375 11.01 -3.87 -18.25
N LEU A 376 10.72 -3.68 -16.97
CA LEU A 376 9.82 -2.64 -16.47
C LEU A 376 10.35 -2.14 -15.13
N ARG A 377 10.53 -0.83 -14.99
CA ARG A 377 10.80 -0.19 -13.69
C ARG A 377 9.53 0.48 -13.18
N GLU A 378 9.11 0.14 -11.98
CA GLU A 378 8.11 0.89 -11.22
C GLU A 378 8.82 1.77 -10.18
N VAL A 379 8.43 3.03 -10.07
CA VAL A 379 8.83 3.90 -8.96
C VAL A 379 7.57 4.31 -8.19
N ASN A 380 7.60 4.10 -6.88
CA ASN A 380 6.51 4.46 -5.97
C ASN A 380 7.03 5.44 -4.91
N ALA A 381 6.26 6.48 -4.61
CA ALA A 381 6.52 7.43 -3.54
C ALA A 381 5.40 7.42 -2.51
N LEU A 382 5.78 7.47 -1.23
CA LEU A 382 4.86 7.65 -0.11
C LEU A 382 4.70 9.15 0.19
N LEU A 383 3.46 9.64 0.15
CA LEU A 383 3.12 11.06 0.36
C LEU A 383 2.64 11.32 1.79
N GLY A 384 2.11 10.29 2.44
CA GLY A 384 1.47 10.36 3.74
C GLY A 384 0.72 9.08 4.03
N PHE A 385 -0.21 9.13 4.97
CA PHE A 385 -1.07 8.01 5.29
C PHE A 385 -2.41 8.49 5.82
N THR A 386 -3.42 7.64 5.78
CA THR A 386 -4.69 7.85 6.49
C THR A 386 -4.87 6.77 7.54
N ARG A 387 -5.86 6.92 8.42
CA ARG A 387 -6.29 5.89 9.37
C ARG A 387 -7.80 5.84 9.41
N VAL A 388 -8.33 4.71 9.88
CA VAL A 388 -9.77 4.43 10.01
C VAL A 388 -10.48 4.29 8.66
N GLU A 389 -10.18 5.16 7.70
CA GLU A 389 -10.72 5.20 6.34
C GLU A 389 -9.56 5.18 5.33
N SER A 390 -9.68 4.37 4.27
CA SER A 390 -8.67 4.32 3.20
C SER A 390 -8.71 5.61 2.36
N PRO A 391 -7.59 6.00 1.74
CA PRO A 391 -7.52 7.24 0.96
C PRO A 391 -8.46 7.26 -0.25
N ASP A 392 -8.78 6.10 -0.81
CA ASP A 392 -9.66 5.96 -1.98
C ASP A 392 -11.15 6.03 -1.60
N GLU A 393 -11.46 6.25 -0.32
CA GLU A 393 -12.85 6.27 0.13
C GLU A 393 -13.56 7.58 -0.19
N GLY A 394 -12.87 8.73 -0.22
CA GLY A 394 -13.46 10.05 -0.49
C GLY A 394 -12.70 10.84 -1.55
N THR A 395 -13.33 11.90 -2.05
CA THR A 395 -12.79 12.79 -3.09
C THR A 395 -12.85 14.25 -2.60
N GLY A 396 -11.87 15.09 -2.97
CA GLY A 396 -11.86 16.49 -2.56
C GLY A 396 -11.90 16.68 -1.03
N ASP A 397 -12.82 17.51 -0.55
CA ASP A 397 -13.01 17.81 0.88
C ASP A 397 -13.54 16.62 1.69
N ASP A 398 -14.11 15.62 1.02
CA ASP A 398 -14.62 14.40 1.64
C ASP A 398 -13.53 13.33 1.85
N ALA A 399 -12.33 13.50 1.28
CA ALA A 399 -11.23 12.56 1.46
C ALA A 399 -10.72 12.58 2.91
N ALA A 400 -10.35 11.41 3.44
CA ALA A 400 -9.74 11.34 4.76
C ALA A 400 -8.44 12.18 4.77
N PRO A 401 -8.24 13.07 5.77
CA PRO A 401 -7.07 13.93 5.82
C PRO A 401 -5.78 13.11 5.82
N ARG A 402 -4.87 13.46 4.91
CA ARG A 402 -3.54 12.85 4.83
C ARG A 402 -2.70 13.29 6.04
N ALA A 403 -2.35 12.35 6.90
CA ALA A 403 -1.44 12.56 8.01
C ALA A 403 0.00 12.80 7.52
N PRO A 404 0.78 13.64 8.23
CA PRO A 404 2.13 14.01 7.80
C PRO A 404 3.15 12.88 8.05
N LEU A 405 4.15 12.79 7.17
CA LEU A 405 5.28 11.86 7.30
C LEU A 405 6.34 12.31 8.30
N GLY A 406 6.38 13.60 8.64
CA GLY A 406 7.37 14.22 9.53
C GLY A 406 6.82 15.47 10.21
N ARG A 407 7.63 16.09 11.08
CA ARG A 407 7.23 17.28 11.84
C ARG A 407 6.95 18.53 10.99
N ALA A 408 7.69 18.68 9.90
CA ALA A 408 7.60 19.81 8.99
C ALA A 408 7.20 19.33 7.59
N ALA A 409 6.85 20.27 6.72
CA ALA A 409 6.64 19.97 5.31
C ALA A 409 7.91 19.29 4.73
N PRO A 410 7.77 18.13 4.07
CA PRO A 410 8.92 17.36 3.58
C PRO A 410 9.63 18.10 2.44
N ASN A 411 10.96 18.12 2.46
CA ASN A 411 11.78 18.45 1.28
C ASN A 411 12.20 17.19 0.50
N TRP A 412 11.91 15.99 0.99
CA TRP A 412 12.09 14.74 0.26
C TRP A 412 11.04 13.73 0.73
N VAL A 413 10.74 12.72 -0.07
CA VAL A 413 9.78 11.66 0.30
C VAL A 413 10.40 10.26 0.19
N PRO A 414 10.02 9.32 1.08
CA PRO A 414 10.36 7.92 0.93
C PRO A 414 9.80 7.37 -0.38
N ALA A 415 10.64 6.69 -1.15
CA ALA A 415 10.30 6.09 -2.42
C ALA A 415 10.99 4.74 -2.57
N THR A 416 10.43 3.83 -3.37
CA THR A 416 11.12 2.60 -3.78
C THR A 416 11.08 2.49 -5.30
N GLN A 417 12.10 1.85 -5.85
CA GLN A 417 12.08 1.42 -7.24
C GLN A 417 12.15 -0.11 -7.29
N VAL A 418 11.34 -0.69 -8.17
CA VAL A 418 11.34 -2.12 -8.44
C VAL A 418 11.60 -2.31 -9.93
N HIS A 419 12.43 -3.29 -10.26
CA HIS A 419 12.64 -3.72 -11.63
C HIS A 419 11.99 -5.09 -11.80
N GLY A 420 11.33 -5.28 -12.92
CA GLY A 420 10.47 -6.41 -13.12
C GLY A 420 10.09 -6.65 -14.57
N GLU A 421 9.10 -7.50 -14.72
CA GLU A 421 8.51 -7.93 -15.97
C GLU A 421 7.00 -7.68 -15.96
N GLY A 422 6.35 -7.73 -17.12
CA GLY A 422 4.90 -7.61 -17.20
C GLY A 422 4.26 -8.16 -18.47
N ILE A 423 2.94 -8.34 -18.41
CA ILE A 423 2.07 -8.76 -19.51
C ILE A 423 0.96 -7.72 -19.63
N PHE A 424 0.97 -6.96 -20.72
CA PHE A 424 -0.09 -6.02 -21.06
C PHE A 424 -1.07 -6.68 -22.03
N ILE A 425 -2.36 -6.60 -21.73
CA ILE A 425 -3.45 -7.14 -22.55
C ILE A 425 -4.40 -6.00 -22.92
N ARG A 426 -4.64 -5.82 -24.23
CA ARG A 426 -5.61 -4.88 -24.78
C ARG A 426 -6.81 -5.62 -25.33
N PHE A 427 -7.99 -5.11 -25.04
CA PHE A 427 -9.27 -5.67 -25.47
C PHE A 427 -9.84 -4.94 -26.69
N ASN A 428 -10.79 -5.59 -27.33
CA ASN A 428 -11.62 -5.00 -28.37
C ASN A 428 -12.67 -4.09 -27.73
N VAL A 429 -12.52 -2.79 -27.97
CA VAL A 429 -13.42 -1.75 -27.45
C VAL A 429 -14.86 -1.95 -27.93
N ASP A 430 -15.06 -2.29 -29.19
CA ASP A 430 -16.40 -2.47 -29.76
C ASP A 430 -17.09 -3.70 -29.17
N ALA A 431 -16.34 -4.78 -28.95
CA ALA A 431 -16.84 -5.97 -28.26
C ALA A 431 -17.26 -5.65 -26.82
N LEU A 432 -16.46 -4.86 -26.09
CA LEU A 432 -16.80 -4.42 -24.73
C LEU A 432 -18.04 -3.53 -24.70
N LYS A 433 -18.20 -2.60 -25.66
CA LYS A 433 -19.39 -1.75 -25.77
C LYS A 433 -20.64 -2.58 -26.06
N ALA A 434 -20.56 -3.46 -27.05
CA ALA A 434 -21.68 -4.35 -27.41
C ALA A 434 -22.08 -5.27 -26.24
N TRP A 435 -21.11 -5.78 -25.49
CA TRP A 435 -21.37 -6.55 -24.27
C TRP A 435 -22.01 -5.70 -23.17
N ALA A 436 -21.47 -4.53 -22.87
CA ALA A 436 -21.99 -3.62 -21.84
C ALA A 436 -23.43 -3.16 -22.13
N ASP A 437 -23.85 -3.18 -23.39
CA ASP A 437 -25.20 -2.82 -23.83
C ASP A 437 -26.24 -3.93 -23.65
N LYS A 438 -25.85 -5.17 -23.32
CA LYS A 438 -26.78 -6.27 -23.05
C LYS A 438 -27.60 -6.00 -21.78
N ASP A 439 -28.90 -6.33 -21.81
CA ASP A 439 -29.81 -6.09 -20.67
C ASP A 439 -29.35 -6.76 -19.35
N PRO A 440 -28.88 -8.02 -19.33
CA PRO A 440 -28.34 -8.63 -18.10
C PRO A 440 -27.15 -7.86 -17.52
N VAL A 441 -26.27 -7.32 -18.38
CA VAL A 441 -25.09 -6.56 -17.98
C VAL A 441 -25.48 -5.19 -17.41
N ARG A 442 -26.41 -4.49 -18.06
CA ARG A 442 -26.97 -3.22 -17.55
C ARG A 442 -27.67 -3.39 -16.21
N SER A 443 -28.40 -4.49 -16.03
CA SER A 443 -29.03 -4.83 -14.75
C SER A 443 -27.99 -5.06 -13.64
N LEU A 444 -26.91 -5.78 -13.94
CA LEU A 444 -25.81 -5.98 -12.99
C LEU A 444 -25.03 -4.69 -12.69
N ASP A 445 -24.73 -3.86 -13.70
CA ASP A 445 -24.11 -2.53 -13.49
C ASP A 445 -24.97 -1.64 -12.58
N ALA A 446 -26.29 -1.66 -12.76
CA ALA A 446 -27.21 -0.88 -11.94
C ALA A 446 -27.16 -1.32 -10.46
N ARG A 447 -27.10 -2.63 -10.18
CA ARG A 447 -26.93 -3.17 -8.81
C ARG A 447 -25.60 -2.77 -8.19
N LEU A 448 -24.49 -2.91 -8.94
CA LEU A 448 -23.15 -2.51 -8.50
C LEU A 448 -23.10 -1.01 -8.20
N ARG A 449 -23.66 -0.18 -9.08
CA ARG A 449 -23.78 1.27 -8.89
C ARG A 449 -24.65 1.62 -7.68
N GLN A 450 -25.74 0.89 -7.44
CA GLN A 450 -26.59 1.11 -6.27
C GLN A 450 -25.86 0.78 -4.96
N GLY A 451 -25.10 -0.33 -4.93
CA GLY A 451 -24.24 -0.67 -3.79
C GLY A 451 -23.20 0.41 -3.51
N HIS A 452 -22.53 0.90 -4.56
CA HIS A 452 -21.60 2.03 -4.49
C HIS A 452 -22.24 3.31 -3.92
N ARG A 453 -23.41 3.70 -4.43
CA ARG A 453 -24.18 4.86 -3.92
C ARG A 453 -24.50 4.71 -2.44
N GLY A 454 -24.97 3.54 -2.01
CA GLY A 454 -25.28 3.26 -0.61
C GLY A 454 -24.03 3.30 0.27
N TRP A 455 -22.92 2.74 -0.21
CA TRP A 455 -21.64 2.71 0.49
C TRP A 455 -21.08 4.12 0.73
N ARG A 456 -21.19 5.00 -0.29
CA ARG A 456 -20.82 6.42 -0.21
C ARG A 456 -21.72 7.19 0.74
N HIS A 457 -23.04 7.00 0.62
CA HIS A 457 -24.02 7.64 1.51
C HIS A 457 -23.80 7.29 2.98
N LYS A 458 -23.48 6.02 3.33
CA LYS A 458 -23.14 5.60 4.70
C LYS A 458 -21.93 6.33 5.31
N ARG A 459 -21.08 6.91 4.45
CA ARG A 459 -19.85 7.64 4.82
C ARG A 459 -20.00 9.15 4.67
N ASN A 460 -21.20 9.65 4.40
CA ASN A 460 -21.49 11.06 4.12
C ASN A 460 -20.72 11.62 2.91
N LEU A 461 -20.52 10.79 1.89
CA LEU A 461 -19.87 11.16 0.63
C LEU A 461 -20.92 11.36 -0.47
N ASP A 462 -20.65 12.18 -1.49
CA ASP A 462 -21.58 12.33 -2.64
C ASP A 462 -21.81 10.96 -3.30
N PRO A 463 -23.03 10.40 -3.28
CA PRO A 463 -23.29 9.07 -3.83
C PRO A 463 -23.06 8.95 -5.34
N ASN A 464 -23.07 10.04 -6.09
CA ASN A 464 -23.02 10.01 -7.57
C ASN A 464 -21.60 10.03 -8.15
N GLU A 465 -20.57 10.21 -7.31
CA GLU A 465 -19.19 10.29 -7.75
C GLU A 465 -18.42 8.96 -7.61
N GLY A 466 -17.36 8.81 -8.41
CA GLY A 466 -16.32 7.80 -8.18
C GLY A 466 -16.69 6.35 -8.53
N TYR A 467 -17.85 6.10 -9.15
CA TYR A 467 -18.16 4.76 -9.67
C TYR A 467 -17.41 4.51 -10.98
N PRO A 468 -16.55 3.47 -11.07
CA PRO A 468 -15.64 3.30 -12.21
C PRO A 468 -16.29 2.68 -13.46
N GLY A 469 -17.54 2.21 -13.37
CA GLY A 469 -18.27 1.62 -14.49
C GLY A 469 -18.03 0.12 -14.72
N VAL A 470 -18.98 -0.54 -15.39
CA VAL A 470 -18.96 -1.99 -15.64
C VAL A 470 -17.71 -2.49 -16.38
N ARG A 471 -17.16 -1.69 -17.29
CA ARG A 471 -15.93 -2.02 -18.04
C ARG A 471 -14.74 -2.18 -17.08
N TYR A 472 -14.59 -1.25 -16.13
CA TYR A 472 -13.55 -1.32 -15.12
C TYR A 472 -13.71 -2.58 -14.27
N VAL A 473 -14.93 -2.84 -13.77
CA VAL A 473 -15.22 -4.01 -12.92
C VAL A 473 -14.83 -5.31 -13.64
N MET A 474 -15.15 -5.46 -14.92
CA MET A 474 -14.81 -6.66 -15.69
C MET A 474 -13.31 -6.81 -15.88
N LEU A 475 -12.61 -5.76 -16.35
CA LEU A 475 -11.16 -5.80 -16.57
C LEU A 475 -10.40 -6.07 -15.27
N HIS A 476 -10.79 -5.40 -14.19
CA HIS A 476 -10.25 -5.58 -12.84
C HIS A 476 -10.46 -7.02 -12.35
N THR A 477 -11.68 -7.55 -12.50
CA THR A 477 -11.99 -8.91 -12.06
C THR A 477 -11.19 -9.96 -12.83
N LEU A 478 -11.04 -9.78 -14.15
CA LEU A 478 -10.24 -10.69 -14.97
C LEU A 478 -8.75 -10.61 -14.63
N ALA A 479 -8.22 -9.42 -14.36
CA ALA A 479 -6.85 -9.24 -13.93
C ALA A 479 -6.57 -9.96 -12.61
N HIS A 480 -7.49 -9.90 -11.63
CA HIS A 480 -7.41 -10.68 -10.39
C HIS A 480 -7.40 -12.20 -10.63
N MET A 481 -8.29 -12.70 -11.48
CA MET A 481 -8.33 -14.12 -11.83
C MET A 481 -7.01 -14.57 -12.46
N LEU A 482 -6.46 -13.77 -13.36
CA LEU A 482 -5.21 -14.08 -14.04
C LEU A 482 -3.99 -13.96 -13.10
N ILE A 483 -3.94 -12.98 -12.18
CA ILE A 483 -2.90 -12.90 -11.14
C ILE A 483 -2.84 -14.19 -10.33
N ARG A 484 -4.00 -14.74 -9.97
CA ARG A 484 -4.07 -15.98 -9.17
C ARG A 484 -3.51 -17.18 -9.92
N GLU A 485 -3.85 -17.36 -11.20
CA GLU A 485 -3.28 -18.46 -11.99
C GLU A 485 -1.78 -18.24 -12.28
N LEU A 486 -1.37 -17.01 -12.59
CA LEU A 486 0.04 -16.68 -12.81
C LEU A 486 0.87 -17.00 -11.57
N ALA A 487 0.46 -16.57 -10.39
CA ALA A 487 1.17 -16.81 -9.14
C ALA A 487 1.36 -18.31 -8.82
N LEU A 488 0.39 -19.15 -9.20
CA LEU A 488 0.48 -20.61 -9.04
C LEU A 488 1.52 -21.25 -9.97
N GLU A 489 1.79 -20.64 -11.12
CA GLU A 489 2.61 -21.21 -12.20
C GLU A 489 4.04 -20.67 -12.21
N CYS A 490 4.24 -19.36 -11.99
CA CYS A 490 5.58 -18.74 -11.99
C CYS A 490 6.31 -18.86 -10.65
N GLY A 491 5.65 -19.32 -9.59
CA GLY A 491 6.23 -19.44 -8.25
C GLY A 491 6.43 -18.11 -7.51
N TYR A 492 6.11 -16.96 -8.13
CA TYR A 492 6.06 -15.69 -7.42
C TYR A 492 4.96 -15.74 -6.36
N ASN A 493 5.24 -15.14 -5.21
CA ASN A 493 4.18 -14.84 -4.26
C ASN A 493 3.15 -13.92 -4.93
N ALA A 494 1.86 -14.22 -4.83
CA ALA A 494 0.81 -13.38 -5.39
C ALA A 494 0.94 -11.90 -4.95
N ALA A 495 1.41 -11.64 -3.73
CA ALA A 495 1.67 -10.29 -3.21
C ALA A 495 2.79 -9.52 -3.94
N SER A 496 3.62 -10.22 -4.72
CA SER A 496 4.69 -9.66 -5.57
C SER A 496 4.21 -9.37 -7.00
N ILE A 497 2.99 -9.75 -7.37
CA ILE A 497 2.39 -9.46 -8.68
C ILE A 497 1.32 -8.37 -8.49
N ARG A 498 1.37 -7.34 -9.33
CA ARG A 498 0.43 -6.22 -9.35
C ARG A 498 -0.32 -6.14 -10.65
N GLU A 499 -1.44 -5.45 -10.59
CA GLU A 499 -2.17 -4.98 -11.75
C GLU A 499 -2.13 -3.46 -11.88
N ARG A 500 -2.32 -2.99 -13.11
CA ARG A 500 -2.65 -1.61 -13.45
C ARG A 500 -3.78 -1.64 -14.46
N ILE A 501 -4.93 -1.07 -14.11
CA ILE A 501 -6.14 -1.13 -14.94
C ILE A 501 -6.27 0.14 -15.78
N TYR A 502 -6.50 -0.02 -17.08
CA TYR A 502 -6.72 1.04 -18.05
C TYR A 502 -8.14 0.92 -18.61
N ALA A 503 -9.07 1.65 -18.02
CA ALA A 503 -10.50 1.62 -18.38
C ALA A 503 -11.15 3.01 -18.42
N ASP A 504 -10.34 4.07 -18.51
CA ASP A 504 -10.83 5.44 -18.61
C ASP A 504 -11.59 5.65 -19.93
N VAL A 505 -12.80 6.22 -19.81
CA VAL A 505 -13.74 6.54 -20.89
C VAL A 505 -14.10 8.03 -20.92
N GLU A 506 -13.48 8.84 -20.07
CA GLU A 506 -13.71 10.29 -19.97
C GLU A 506 -12.84 11.06 -20.98
N ASP A 507 -13.27 12.28 -21.32
CA ASP A 507 -12.54 13.21 -22.20
C ASP A 507 -12.15 12.63 -23.58
N GLY A 508 -12.98 11.74 -24.12
CA GLY A 508 -12.75 11.09 -25.42
C GLY A 508 -11.71 9.97 -25.38
N ARG A 509 -11.22 9.58 -24.19
CA ARG A 509 -10.42 8.37 -24.00
C ARG A 509 -11.32 7.14 -24.14
N ASP A 510 -10.73 6.02 -24.55
CA ASP A 510 -11.45 4.75 -24.70
C ASP A 510 -10.52 3.59 -24.33
N GLN A 511 -10.00 3.65 -23.11
CA GLN A 511 -9.06 2.66 -22.61
C GLN A 511 -9.78 1.33 -22.36
N ALA A 512 -9.10 0.24 -22.73
CA ALA A 512 -9.64 -1.11 -22.65
C ALA A 512 -8.49 -2.11 -22.50
N GLY A 513 -7.86 -2.12 -21.33
CA GLY A 513 -6.79 -3.06 -21.06
C GLY A 513 -6.32 -3.07 -19.63
N PHE A 514 -5.41 -3.97 -19.33
CA PHE A 514 -4.72 -4.00 -18.06
C PHE A 514 -3.29 -4.50 -18.26
N LEU A 515 -2.43 -4.13 -17.32
CA LEU A 515 -1.08 -4.64 -17.21
C LEU A 515 -0.97 -5.47 -15.93
N ILE A 516 -0.45 -6.68 -16.02
CA ILE A 516 -0.01 -7.47 -14.86
C ILE A 516 1.51 -7.44 -14.83
N TYR A 517 2.11 -7.09 -13.69
CA TYR A 517 3.55 -6.91 -13.60
C TYR A 517 4.11 -7.30 -12.23
N THR A 518 5.40 -7.63 -12.18
CA THR A 518 6.09 -7.92 -10.92
C THR A 518 6.46 -6.62 -10.21
N ALA A 519 6.16 -6.53 -8.92
CA ALA A 519 6.31 -5.34 -8.09
C ALA A 519 7.06 -5.59 -6.77
N ALA A 520 7.79 -6.71 -6.66
CA ALA A 520 8.74 -6.97 -5.58
C ALA A 520 10.17 -7.03 -6.11
N ALA A 521 11.10 -6.50 -5.30
CA ALA A 521 12.53 -6.69 -5.47
C ALA A 521 12.97 -7.91 -4.64
N ASP A 522 12.53 -9.12 -5.00
CA ASP A 522 13.07 -10.34 -4.39
C ASP A 522 14.48 -10.63 -4.91
N SER A 523 15.24 -11.35 -4.10
CA SER A 523 16.55 -11.95 -4.42
C SER A 523 16.49 -13.01 -5.53
N ASP A 524 15.30 -13.37 -5.98
CA ASP A 524 15.06 -14.27 -7.09
C ASP A 524 14.98 -13.42 -8.34
N GLY A 525 16.16 -13.13 -8.92
CA GLY A 525 16.23 -12.41 -10.19
C GLY A 525 15.18 -12.93 -11.18
N THR A 526 14.52 -12.02 -11.89
CA THR A 526 13.49 -12.37 -12.85
C THR A 526 14.10 -13.26 -13.94
N LEU A 527 13.91 -14.57 -13.84
CA LEU A 527 14.40 -15.54 -14.82
C LEU A 527 13.52 -15.58 -16.08
N GLY A 528 12.77 -14.51 -16.39
CA GLY A 528 11.80 -14.52 -17.49
C GLY A 528 10.48 -15.21 -17.14
N GLY A 529 10.20 -15.47 -15.85
CA GLY A 529 9.06 -16.30 -15.44
C GLY A 529 7.72 -15.72 -15.89
N LEU A 530 7.50 -14.41 -15.74
CA LEU A 530 6.22 -13.80 -16.09
C LEU A 530 6.10 -13.59 -17.61
N VAL A 531 7.19 -13.16 -18.26
CA VAL A 531 7.25 -13.01 -19.73
C VAL A 531 6.98 -14.33 -20.44
N GLU A 532 7.55 -15.44 -19.96
CA GLU A 532 7.36 -16.76 -20.56
C GLU A 532 5.90 -17.20 -20.51
N LEU A 533 5.22 -16.94 -19.39
CA LEU A 533 3.78 -17.21 -19.23
C LEU A 533 2.91 -16.31 -20.11
N GLY A 534 3.39 -15.15 -20.52
CA GLY A 534 2.69 -14.25 -21.44
C GLY A 534 2.74 -14.68 -22.91
N LYS A 535 3.54 -15.68 -23.29
CA LYS A 535 3.57 -16.18 -24.67
C LYS A 535 2.20 -16.76 -25.07
N PRO A 536 1.81 -16.68 -26.36
CA PRO A 536 0.44 -16.95 -26.79
C PRO A 536 -0.11 -18.31 -26.35
N GLU A 537 0.71 -19.35 -26.39
CA GLU A 537 0.35 -20.72 -26.00
C GLU A 537 0.11 -20.83 -24.48
N ASN A 538 1.04 -20.29 -23.68
CA ASN A 538 0.98 -20.32 -22.23
C ASN A 538 -0.15 -19.42 -21.71
N LEU A 539 -0.21 -18.17 -22.18
CA LEU A 539 -1.24 -17.21 -21.79
C LEU A 539 -2.64 -17.72 -22.16
N GLY A 540 -2.77 -18.35 -23.33
CA GLY A 540 -4.02 -18.99 -23.75
C GLY A 540 -4.45 -20.08 -22.78
N ARG A 541 -3.53 -20.98 -22.38
CA ARG A 541 -3.82 -22.01 -21.38
C ARG A 541 -4.25 -21.40 -20.03
N LEU A 542 -3.50 -20.40 -19.55
CA LEU A 542 -3.77 -19.75 -18.27
C LEU A 542 -5.10 -18.99 -18.24
N LEU A 543 -5.45 -18.31 -19.34
CA LEU A 543 -6.76 -17.67 -19.49
C LEU A 543 -7.89 -18.69 -19.44
N ARG A 544 -7.76 -19.85 -20.11
CA ARG A 544 -8.80 -20.88 -19.99
C ARG A 544 -8.91 -21.41 -18.57
N GLN A 545 -7.78 -21.72 -17.93
CA GLN A 545 -7.76 -22.21 -16.55
C GLN A 545 -8.37 -21.20 -15.57
N SER A 546 -8.10 -19.90 -15.75
CA SER A 546 -8.63 -18.85 -14.88
C SER A 546 -10.15 -18.70 -15.05
N LEU A 547 -10.64 -18.75 -16.29
CA LEU A 547 -12.07 -18.70 -16.61
C LEU A 547 -12.80 -19.96 -16.11
N ASP A 548 -12.24 -21.15 -16.35
CA ASP A 548 -12.79 -22.42 -15.88
C ASP A 548 -12.92 -22.45 -14.35
N ARG A 549 -11.87 -22.03 -13.63
CA ARG A 549 -11.91 -21.97 -12.16
C ARG A 549 -12.89 -20.92 -11.65
N ALA A 550 -13.08 -19.83 -12.40
CA ALA A 550 -13.98 -18.75 -12.03
C ALA A 550 -15.46 -19.12 -12.12
N HIS A 551 -15.86 -20.20 -12.80
CA HIS A 551 -17.26 -20.60 -12.92
C HIS A 551 -17.88 -21.05 -11.59
N ILE A 552 -17.11 -21.70 -10.70
CA ILE A 552 -17.61 -22.23 -9.43
C ILE A 552 -16.75 -21.71 -8.28
N CYS A 553 -17.39 -21.09 -7.29
CA CYS A 553 -16.75 -20.68 -6.06
C CYS A 553 -17.07 -21.67 -4.94
N ALA A 554 -16.09 -21.97 -4.09
CA ALA A 554 -16.31 -22.81 -2.91
C ALA A 554 -17.31 -22.20 -1.89
N SER A 555 -17.59 -20.90 -2.02
CA SER A 555 -18.57 -20.17 -1.21
C SER A 555 -19.93 -20.00 -1.90
N ASP A 556 -20.16 -20.66 -3.04
CA ASP A 556 -21.49 -20.67 -3.67
C ASP A 556 -22.50 -21.49 -2.84
N PRO A 557 -23.79 -21.11 -2.82
CA PRO A 557 -24.40 -20.04 -3.62
C PRO A 557 -24.23 -18.63 -3.04
N LEU A 558 -23.81 -18.48 -1.77
CA LEU A 558 -23.73 -17.17 -1.08
C LEU A 558 -22.86 -16.16 -1.82
N CYS A 559 -21.77 -16.61 -2.46
CA CYS A 559 -20.93 -15.75 -3.29
C CYS A 559 -21.63 -15.35 -4.59
N ALA A 560 -22.16 -16.30 -5.36
CA ALA A 560 -22.86 -16.00 -6.61
C ALA A 560 -24.11 -15.12 -6.44
N GLU A 561 -24.88 -15.33 -5.37
CA GLU A 561 -26.12 -14.60 -5.05
C GLU A 561 -25.88 -13.25 -4.34
N HIS A 562 -24.62 -12.88 -4.11
CA HIS A 562 -24.28 -11.67 -3.39
C HIS A 562 -24.76 -10.43 -4.16
N ASP A 563 -25.58 -9.61 -3.50
CA ASP A 563 -26.23 -8.44 -4.09
C ASP A 563 -25.81 -7.15 -3.36
N PRO A 564 -24.87 -6.38 -3.93
CA PRO A 564 -24.33 -5.18 -3.30
C PRO A 564 -25.37 -4.08 -3.11
N SER A 565 -26.50 -4.13 -3.81
CA SER A 565 -27.59 -3.16 -3.64
C SER A 565 -28.29 -3.28 -2.28
N LYS A 566 -28.19 -4.44 -1.61
CA LYS A 566 -28.87 -4.74 -0.34
C LYS A 566 -28.01 -4.39 0.87
N ASP A 567 -26.74 -4.75 0.85
CA ASP A 567 -25.83 -4.56 1.99
C ASP A 567 -24.94 -3.30 1.86
N GLN A 568 -24.89 -2.73 0.65
CA GLN A 568 -24.10 -1.56 0.29
C GLN A 568 -22.60 -1.86 0.37
N SER A 569 -22.21 -3.06 -0.07
CA SER A 569 -20.83 -3.44 -0.33
C SER A 569 -20.36 -2.94 -1.71
N LEU A 570 -19.05 -3.02 -1.94
CA LEU A 570 -18.41 -2.60 -3.20
C LEU A 570 -18.03 -3.79 -4.09
N HIS A 571 -18.64 -4.97 -3.92
CA HIS A 571 -18.36 -6.12 -4.75
C HIS A 571 -19.63 -6.95 -4.95
N GLY A 572 -19.77 -7.60 -6.10
CA GLY A 572 -20.85 -8.56 -6.35
C GLY A 572 -20.38 -9.98 -6.06
N ALA A 573 -20.41 -10.86 -7.05
CA ALA A 573 -19.94 -12.24 -6.91
C ALA A 573 -18.40 -12.33 -6.83
N ALA A 574 -17.82 -11.94 -5.68
CA ALA A 574 -16.39 -11.93 -5.42
C ALA A 574 -16.09 -12.19 -3.93
N CYS A 575 -15.10 -13.03 -3.64
CA CYS A 575 -14.61 -13.27 -2.28
C CYS A 575 -13.16 -13.79 -2.29
N HIS A 576 -12.60 -14.07 -1.11
CA HIS A 576 -11.26 -14.67 -0.95
C HIS A 576 -11.06 -15.99 -1.71
N ALA A 577 -12.12 -16.79 -1.87
CA ALA A 577 -12.03 -18.08 -2.54
C ALA A 577 -11.86 -17.94 -4.07
N CYS A 578 -12.47 -16.93 -4.71
CA CYS A 578 -12.50 -16.83 -6.17
C CYS A 578 -11.76 -15.61 -6.76
N SER A 579 -11.83 -14.43 -6.13
CA SER A 579 -11.48 -13.18 -6.81
C SER A 579 -10.62 -12.21 -5.99
N PHE A 580 -10.59 -12.28 -4.65
CA PHE A 580 -9.70 -11.38 -3.91
C PHE A 580 -8.24 -11.82 -4.02
N VAL A 581 -7.36 -10.82 -4.14
CA VAL A 581 -5.89 -10.95 -4.15
C VAL A 581 -5.29 -10.15 -2.99
N SER A 582 -3.96 -10.14 -2.86
CA SER A 582 -3.28 -9.33 -1.84
C SER A 582 -3.62 -7.83 -2.00
N GLU A 583 -3.78 -7.11 -0.90
CA GLU A 583 -3.98 -5.65 -0.92
C GLU A 583 -2.82 -4.92 -1.61
N THR A 584 -1.60 -5.48 -1.54
CA THR A 584 -0.42 -4.94 -2.23
C THR A 584 -0.42 -5.19 -3.75
N SER A 585 -1.32 -6.03 -4.25
CA SER A 585 -1.45 -6.42 -5.66
C SER A 585 -2.49 -5.58 -6.40
N CYS A 586 -3.57 -5.20 -5.72
CA CYS A 586 -4.74 -4.53 -6.29
C CYS A 586 -4.65 -3.00 -6.13
N GLU A 587 -4.84 -2.25 -7.21
CA GLU A 587 -4.85 -0.78 -7.18
C GLU A 587 -6.09 -0.17 -6.50
N ARG A 588 -7.14 -0.97 -6.24
CA ARG A 588 -8.41 -0.54 -5.59
C ARG A 588 -8.77 -1.33 -4.34
N GLY A 589 -7.83 -2.08 -3.75
CA GLY A 589 -8.05 -2.80 -2.49
C GLY A 589 -9.21 -3.80 -2.52
N ASN A 590 -9.31 -4.61 -3.57
CA ASN A 590 -10.37 -5.61 -3.79
C ASN A 590 -11.80 -5.03 -3.85
N ARG A 591 -11.96 -3.76 -4.23
CA ARG A 591 -13.28 -3.11 -4.48
C ARG A 591 -13.62 -3.17 -5.97
N HIS A 592 -14.90 -3.15 -6.29
CA HIS A 592 -15.44 -3.18 -7.65
C HIS A 592 -15.01 -4.46 -8.40
N LEU A 593 -15.44 -5.61 -7.87
CA LEU A 593 -15.20 -6.94 -8.42
C LEU A 593 -16.51 -7.71 -8.56
N ASP A 594 -16.69 -8.43 -9.67
CA ASP A 594 -17.80 -9.37 -9.87
C ASP A 594 -17.45 -10.39 -10.96
N ARG A 595 -17.30 -11.67 -10.59
CA ARG A 595 -16.93 -12.72 -11.55
C ARG A 595 -18.01 -12.98 -12.61
N SER A 596 -19.26 -12.60 -12.35
CA SER A 596 -20.38 -12.76 -13.28
C SER A 596 -20.26 -11.87 -14.53
N LEU A 597 -19.45 -10.81 -14.47
CA LEU A 597 -19.12 -10.01 -15.64
C LEU A 597 -18.05 -10.65 -16.52
N VAL A 598 -17.32 -11.65 -16.00
CA VAL A 598 -16.25 -12.34 -16.73
C VAL A 598 -16.74 -13.69 -17.26
N VAL A 599 -17.36 -14.51 -16.41
CA VAL A 599 -17.85 -15.86 -16.73
C VAL A 599 -19.28 -16.08 -16.23
N PRO A 600 -20.06 -16.98 -16.86
CA PRO A 600 -21.38 -17.37 -16.38
C PRO A 600 -21.33 -17.91 -14.94
N THR A 601 -22.12 -17.32 -14.04
CA THR A 601 -22.28 -17.77 -12.64
C THR A 601 -23.67 -18.33 -12.39
N LEU A 602 -23.87 -18.94 -11.21
CA LEU A 602 -25.15 -19.54 -10.81
C LEU A 602 -26.32 -18.56 -10.88
N GLU A 603 -26.13 -17.32 -10.40
CA GLU A 603 -27.19 -16.30 -10.33
C GLU A 603 -27.28 -15.46 -11.62
N ASN A 604 -26.14 -15.20 -12.27
CA ASN A 604 -26.06 -14.28 -13.41
C ASN A 604 -25.34 -14.95 -14.60
N PRO A 605 -25.97 -15.93 -15.27
CA PRO A 605 -25.33 -16.67 -16.37
C PRO A 605 -25.14 -15.82 -17.63
N ASP A 606 -26.02 -14.84 -17.87
CA ASP A 606 -26.10 -14.10 -19.15
C ASP A 606 -25.34 -12.75 -19.14
N ALA A 607 -24.67 -12.42 -18.03
CA ALA A 607 -23.92 -11.16 -17.90
C ALA A 607 -22.44 -11.27 -18.28
N ALA A 608 -21.97 -12.48 -18.60
CA ALA A 608 -20.56 -12.76 -18.82
C ALA A 608 -20.02 -12.17 -20.13
N PHE A 609 -18.78 -11.68 -20.10
CA PHE A 609 -18.06 -11.31 -21.32
C PHE A 609 -17.56 -12.55 -22.08
N PHE A 610 -17.13 -13.59 -21.37
CA PHE A 610 -16.73 -14.88 -21.94
C PHE A 610 -17.81 -15.93 -21.69
N GLU A 611 -18.72 -16.11 -22.67
CA GLU A 611 -19.85 -17.06 -22.58
C GLU A 611 -19.43 -18.52 -22.78
N THR A 612 -18.43 -18.76 -23.65
CA THR A 612 -17.86 -20.08 -23.94
C THR A 612 -16.37 -19.90 -24.22
N VAL A 613 -15.52 -20.74 -23.61
CA VAL A 613 -14.05 -20.67 -23.73
C VAL A 613 -13.49 -21.83 -24.53
#